data_AF-A0A2N2ETG3-F1
#
_entry.id   AF-A0A2N2ETG3-F1
#
_cell.length_a   1.000
_cell.length_b   1.000
_cell.length_c   1.000
_cell.angle_alpha   90.00
_cell.angle_beta   90.00
_cell.angle_gamma   90.00
#
_symmetry.space_group_name_H-M   'P 1'
#
loop_
_entity.id
_entity.type
_entity.pdbx_description
1 polymer ?
#
loop_
_entity_poly.entity_id
_entity_poly.type
_entity_poly.pdbx_seq_one_letter_code
_entity_poly.pdbx_strand_id
1 'polypeptide(L)'
;MQKIKENIYAFIDSQNLNLSIRAQGWKLDFAKFRIYLRDKFNVEKAFLFIGYVAGNESLYTSLQEQGYIIWIIHTVCHFEGVFTTEKSKIPHFVRNDRLLF
;
A
#
# COMPACT_ATOMS: atom_id res chain seq x y z
N MET A 1 10.15 -39.48 10.06
CA MET A 1 10.42 -38.60 8.91
C MET A 1 10.10 -37.17 9.34
N GLN A 2 11.07 -36.26 9.45
CA GLN A 2 10.77 -34.86 9.75
C GLN A 2 10.08 -34.24 8.54
N LYS A 3 8.88 -33.67 8.75
CA LYS A 3 8.12 -32.99 7.70
C LYS A 3 8.82 -31.65 7.45
N ILE A 4 9.33 -31.43 6.24
CA ILE A 4 9.88 -30.13 5.86
C ILE A 4 8.73 -29.13 5.94
N LYS A 5 8.84 -28.14 6.84
CA LYS A 5 7.87 -27.07 6.93
C LYS A 5 8.09 -26.15 5.73
N GLU A 6 7.10 -26.05 4.86
CA GLU A 6 7.13 -25.12 3.74
C GLU A 6 6.99 -23.70 4.27
N ASN A 7 7.95 -22.84 3.92
CA ASN A 7 7.93 -21.43 4.29
C ASN A 7 7.17 -20.67 3.20
N ILE A 8 6.01 -20.12 3.56
CA ILE A 8 5.14 -19.38 2.64
C ILE A 8 5.35 -17.88 2.86
N TYR A 9 5.64 -17.15 1.78
CA TYR A 9 5.81 -15.70 1.81
C TYR A 9 4.73 -15.02 0.96
N ALA A 10 4.25 -13.86 1.42
CA ALA A 10 3.30 -13.04 0.69
C ALA A 10 3.99 -11.79 0.15
N PHE A 11 3.68 -11.43 -1.10
CA PHE A 11 4.11 -10.20 -1.76
C PHE A 11 2.86 -9.41 -2.12
N ILE A 12 2.66 -8.26 -1.48
CA ILE A 12 1.38 -7.54 -1.47
C ILE A 12 1.59 -6.16 -2.06
N ASP A 13 0.88 -5.86 -3.15
CA ASP A 13 0.73 -4.50 -3.67
C ASP A 13 -0.33 -3.76 -2.83
N SER A 14 0.13 -2.79 -2.02
CA SER A 14 -0.76 -2.04 -1.12
C SER A 14 -1.77 -1.17 -1.87
N GLN A 15 -1.39 -0.64 -3.04
CA GLN A 15 -2.24 0.27 -3.80
C GLN A 15 -3.40 -0.51 -4.43
N ASN A 16 -3.10 -1.63 -5.08
CA ASN A 16 -4.14 -2.45 -5.70
C ASN A 16 -5.10 -3.02 -4.65
N LEU A 17 -4.56 -3.47 -3.51
CA LEU A 17 -5.37 -3.96 -2.39
C LEU A 17 -6.31 -2.88 -1.86
N ASN A 18 -5.78 -1.69 -1.56
CA ASN A 18 -6.58 -0.61 -1.00
C ASN A 18 -7.69 -0.15 -1.96
N LEU A 19 -7.37 0.07 -3.24
CA LEU A 19 -8.35 0.48 -4.24
C LEU A 19 -9.46 -0.57 -4.41
N SER A 20 -9.10 -1.85 -4.47
CA SER A 20 -10.07 -2.95 -4.65
C SER A 20 -11.01 -3.11 -3.47
N ILE A 21 -10.52 -2.93 -2.24
CA ILE A 21 -11.34 -3.03 -1.02
C ILE A 21 -12.23 -1.79 -0.87
N ARG A 22 -11.72 -0.59 -1.16
CA ARG A 22 -12.49 0.65 -1.15
C ARG A 22 -13.59 0.67 -2.21
N ALA A 23 -13.32 0.14 -3.41
CA ALA A 23 -14.32 0.01 -4.46
C ALA A 23 -15.51 -0.86 -4.04
N GLN A 24 -15.31 -1.77 -3.07
CA GLN A 24 -16.36 -2.59 -2.46
C GLN A 24 -17.02 -1.93 -1.25
N GLY A 25 -16.66 -0.68 -0.93
CA GLY A 25 -17.19 0.07 0.23
C GLY A 25 -16.59 -0.35 1.57
N TRP A 26 -15.49 -1.10 1.56
CA TRP A 26 -14.86 -1.62 2.77
C TRP A 26 -13.59 -0.84 3.11
N LYS A 27 -13.20 -0.87 4.38
CA LYS A 27 -11.90 -0.38 4.85
C LYS A 27 -11.11 -1.55 5.41
N LEU A 28 -9.91 -1.76 4.87
CA LEU A 28 -9.05 -2.86 5.32
C LEU A 28 -8.44 -2.54 6.69
N ASP A 29 -8.52 -3.52 7.59
CA ASP A 29 -7.75 -3.56 8.82
C ASP A 29 -6.51 -4.42 8.58
N PHE A 30 -5.34 -3.77 8.47
CA PHE A 30 -4.07 -4.44 8.15
C PHE A 30 -3.61 -5.40 9.26
N ALA A 31 -3.93 -5.12 10.53
CA ALA A 31 -3.57 -6.02 11.63
C ALA A 31 -4.35 -7.34 11.53
N LYS A 32 -5.67 -7.25 11.30
CA LYS A 32 -6.51 -8.44 11.07
C LYS A 32 -6.14 -9.17 9.79
N PHE A 33 -5.79 -8.43 8.74
CA PHE A 33 -5.36 -9.02 7.48
C PHE A 33 -4.05 -9.81 7.65
N ARG A 34 -3.08 -9.31 8.41
CA ARG A 34 -1.83 -10.04 8.70
C ARG A 34 -2.09 -11.34 9.47
N ILE A 35 -2.98 -11.31 10.46
CA ILE A 35 -3.42 -12.48 11.22
C ILE A 35 -4.06 -13.49 10.29
N TYR A 36 -4.97 -13.06 9.42
CA TYR A 36 -5.61 -13.93 8.43
C TYR A 36 -4.61 -14.62 7.50
N LEU A 37 -3.63 -13.88 6.97
CA LEU A 37 -2.57 -14.47 6.14
C LEU A 37 -1.76 -15.53 6.87
N ARG A 38 -1.43 -15.28 8.15
CA ARG A 38 -0.71 -16.23 8.99
C ARG A 38 -1.54 -17.48 9.25
N ASP A 39 -2.78 -17.31 9.69
CA ASP A 39 -3.59 -18.41 10.23
C ASP A 39 -4.21 -19.25 9.12
N LYS A 40 -4.58 -18.62 7.99
CA LYS A 40 -5.24 -19.32 6.87
C LYS A 40 -4.26 -19.92 5.88
N PHE A 41 -3.14 -19.24 5.63
CA PHE A 41 -2.19 -19.59 4.58
C PHE A 41 -0.78 -19.88 5.10
N ASN A 42 -0.58 -19.93 6.42
CA ASN A 42 0.73 -20.14 7.04
C ASN A 42 1.82 -19.18 6.53
N VAL A 43 1.43 -17.95 6.16
CA VAL A 43 2.36 -16.92 5.69
C VAL A 43 3.31 -16.52 6.82
N GLU A 44 4.57 -16.88 6.67
CA GLU A 44 5.64 -16.56 7.59
C GLU A 44 6.06 -15.10 7.47
N LYS A 45 6.29 -14.62 6.24
CA LYS A 45 6.72 -13.25 5.94
C LYS A 45 5.79 -12.60 4.93
N ALA A 46 5.38 -11.36 5.21
CA ALA A 46 4.53 -10.58 4.33
C ALA A 46 5.27 -9.31 3.91
N PHE A 47 5.71 -9.26 2.65
CA PHE A 47 6.31 -8.09 2.03
C PHE A 47 5.20 -7.18 1.50
N LEU A 48 5.19 -5.92 1.94
CA LEU A 48 4.20 -4.92 1.55
C LEU A 48 4.89 -3.84 0.72
N PHE A 49 4.53 -3.76 -0.55
CA PHE A 49 5.03 -2.75 -1.49
C PHE A 49 4.15 -1.52 -1.40
N ILE A 50 4.77 -0.38 -1.11
CA ILE A 50 4.09 0.87 -0.77
C ILE A 50 4.77 2.07 -1.41
N GLY A 51 3.99 2.99 -1.96
CA GLY A 51 4.51 4.25 -2.50
C GLY A 51 4.98 5.18 -1.38
N TYR A 52 6.13 5.84 -1.56
CA TYR A 52 6.58 6.85 -0.62
C TYR A 52 5.70 8.11 -0.67
N VAL A 53 5.23 8.50 0.51
CA VAL A 53 4.53 9.75 0.79
C VAL A 53 5.15 10.38 2.02
N ALA A 54 5.65 11.61 1.88
CA ALA A 54 6.19 12.38 2.99
C ALA A 54 5.07 12.68 4.01
N GLY A 55 5.35 12.54 5.31
CA GLY A 55 4.36 12.74 6.38
C GLY A 55 3.60 11.49 6.80
N ASN A 56 3.79 10.36 6.10
CA ASN A 56 3.16 9.07 6.43
C ASN A 56 4.10 8.14 7.22
N GLU A 57 5.13 8.67 7.86
CA GLU A 57 6.11 7.88 8.62
C GLU A 57 5.43 7.04 9.71
N SER A 58 4.43 7.60 10.40
CA SER A 58 3.64 6.90 11.42
C SER A 58 2.86 5.70 10.87
N LEU A 59 2.33 5.81 9.65
CA LEU A 59 1.67 4.70 8.97
C LEU A 59 2.66 3.58 8.66
N TYR A 60 3.84 3.92 8.15
CA TYR A 60 4.87 2.92 7.85
C TYR A 60 5.32 2.21 9.13
N THR A 61 5.55 2.95 10.22
CA THR A 61 5.87 2.37 11.52
C THR A 61 4.76 1.43 12.00
N SER A 62 3.50 1.86 11.95
CA SER A 62 2.36 1.02 12.34
C SER A 62 2.26 -0.27 11.53
N LEU A 63 2.53 -0.22 10.22
CA LEU A 63 2.49 -1.41 9.36
C LEU A 63 3.66 -2.37 9.67
N GLN A 64 4.85 -1.84 9.98
CA GLN A 64 5.99 -2.65 10.43
C GLN A 64 5.70 -3.33 11.77
N GLU A 65 5.13 -2.61 12.74
CA GLU A 65 4.73 -3.15 14.05
C GLU A 65 3.69 -4.26 13.92
N GLN A 66 2.82 -4.17 12.92
CA GLN A 66 1.85 -5.22 12.60
C GLN A 66 2.49 -6.46 11.95
N GLY A 67 3.78 -6.45 11.64
CA GLY A 67 4.51 -7.60 11.12
C GLY A 67 4.62 -7.66 9.60
N TYR A 68 4.51 -6.53 8.92
CA TYR A 68 4.84 -6.39 7.50
C TYR A 68 6.29 -5.97 7.30
N ILE A 69 6.93 -6.55 6.28
CA ILE A 69 8.23 -6.11 5.78
C ILE A 69 7.94 -5.08 4.68
N ILE A 70 8.14 -3.81 4.98
CA ILE A 70 7.81 -2.73 4.05
C ILE A 70 8.91 -2.57 2.99
N TRP A 71 8.50 -2.52 1.73
CA TRP A 71 9.33 -2.12 0.61
C TRP A 71 8.82 -0.81 0.02
N ILE A 72 9.57 0.27 0.23
CA ILE A 72 9.21 1.60 -0.25
C ILE A 72 9.57 1.73 -1.73
N ILE A 73 8.58 2.07 -2.55
CA ILE A 73 8.74 2.40 -3.96
C ILE A 73 8.67 3.93 -4.09
N HIS A 74 9.67 4.52 -4.74
CA HIS A 74 9.62 5.92 -5.10
C HIS A 74 8.67 6.08 -6.28
N THR A 75 7.45 6.56 -6.00
CA THR A 75 6.46 6.81 -7.05
C THR A 75 6.99 7.89 -7.98
N VAL A 76 7.22 7.55 -9.25
CA VAL A 76 7.45 8.55 -10.30
C VAL A 76 6.10 9.24 -10.51
N CYS A 77 6.01 10.53 -10.20
CA CYS A 77 4.81 11.31 -10.49
C CYS A 77 4.54 11.26 -12.00
N HIS A 78 3.49 10.55 -12.42
CA HIS A 78 2.99 10.68 -13.79
C HIS A 78 2.17 11.97 -13.85
N PHE A 79 2.68 12.95 -14.58
CA PHE A 79 2.03 14.24 -14.76
C PHE A 79 0.98 14.12 -15.86
N GLU A 80 -0.27 13.81 -15.52
CA GLU A 80 -1.39 14.04 -16.45
C GLU A 80 -1.77 15.53 -16.39
N GLY A 81 -1.17 16.31 -17.29
CA GLY A 81 -1.54 17.71 -17.47
C GLY A 81 -2.85 17.81 -18.25
N VAL A 82 -3.92 18.31 -17.61
CA VAL A 82 -5.03 18.91 -18.36
C VAL A 82 -4.60 20.33 -18.70
N PHE A 83 -4.20 20.55 -19.96
CA PHE A 83 -3.95 21.90 -20.48
C PHE A 83 -5.28 22.66 -20.54
N THR A 84 -5.58 23.46 -19.52
CA THR A 84 -6.62 24.48 -19.65
C THR A 84 -6.00 25.66 -20.39
N THR A 85 -6.49 25.92 -21.60
CA THR A 85 -6.05 27.06 -22.41
C THR A 85 -6.69 28.35 -21.89
N GLU A 86 -6.31 28.81 -20.70
CA GLU A 86 -6.51 30.20 -20.29
C GLU A 86 -5.13 30.83 -20.05
N LYS A 87 -4.76 31.78 -20.91
CA LYS A 87 -3.43 32.42 -21.05
C LYS A 87 -2.91 33.19 -19.81
N SER A 88 -3.45 32.97 -18.61
CA SER A 88 -3.08 33.80 -17.45
C SER A 88 -3.20 33.14 -16.06
N LYS A 89 -3.40 31.82 -15.96
CA LYS A 89 -3.37 31.15 -14.66
C LYS A 89 -2.24 30.13 -14.59
N ILE A 90 -1.39 30.30 -13.57
CA ILE A 90 -0.46 29.27 -13.13
C ILE A 90 -1.32 28.04 -12.78
N PRO A 91 -1.06 26.86 -13.38
CA PRO A 91 -1.81 25.67 -13.04
C PRO A 91 -1.69 25.39 -11.53
N HIS A 92 -2.82 25.40 -10.83
CA HIS A 92 -2.88 24.92 -9.46
C HIS A 92 -2.91 23.40 -9.50
N PHE A 93 -1.74 22.79 -9.29
CA PHE A 93 -1.60 21.35 -9.21
C PHE A 93 -2.16 20.86 -7.88
N VAL A 94 -3.29 20.15 -7.91
CA VAL A 94 -3.83 19.48 -6.74
C VAL A 94 -3.47 18.00 -6.83
N ARG A 95 -2.42 17.61 -6.11
CA ARG A 95 -2.08 16.19 -5.90
C ARG A 95 -3.16 15.60 -5.00
N ASN A 96 -3.95 14.64 -5.51
CA ASN A 96 -4.95 13.98 -4.68
C ASN A 96 -4.30 12.87 -3.85
N ASP A 97 -3.52 13.28 -2.85
CA ASP A 97 -2.80 12.40 -1.90
C ASP A 97 -3.74 11.53 -1.05
N ARG A 98 -5.06 11.77 -1.12
CA ARG A 98 -6.09 11.03 -0.36
C ARG A 98 -6.31 9.60 -0.82
N LEU A 99 -5.71 9.17 -1.94
CA LEU A 99 -5.90 7.83 -2.50
C LEU A 99 -4.73 6.88 -2.25
N LEU A 100 -3.70 7.32 -1.52
CA LEU A 100 -2.49 6.52 -1.35
C LEU A 100 -2.62 5.46 -0.27
N PHE A 101 -3.55 5.60 0.69
CA PHE A 101 -3.87 4.59 1.73
C PHE A 101 -5.31 4.74 2.18
#